data_AF-A0A2V6IHH0-F1
#
_entry.id   AF-A0A2V6IHH0-F1
#
_cell.length_a   1.000
_cell.length_b   1.000
_cell.length_c   1.000
_cell.angle_alpha   90.00
_cell.angle_beta   90.00
_cell.angle_gamma   90.00
#
_symmetry.space_group_name_H-M   'P 1'
#
loop_
_entity.id
_entity.type
_entity.pdbx_description
1 polymer ?
#
loop_
_entity_poly.entity_id
_entity_poly.type
_entity_poly.pdbx_seq_one_letter_code
_entity_poly.pdbx_strand_id
1 'polypeptide(L)'
;MGYSKLLVNEQIELLQELNQIVRSTECFRTAEKTGKLIRVPTGDGMAVLFFHSPEEPVRCALEISKALQEFPHIQLRMGVHSGPVNQVTDVNDKMNIAGSGINVAQRVLDCGDAGHILLSGHVTEDLAEYRHWQPHLHDLGECEVKHGLRLHIFNLYKDNLGNPHVPQKLKRGRRWKLTSGAAVRPLSVLRWPKLALIAALFVSAVALAISFSIFSRRGSPTIAQTPSEGVAGAVAPVPGKSIAVLPFRNLSDEKENAYFADGVQNEVLTDLATIADLKVISRTSVMQYKSDVARNLREIGQQLGVAHIVEGSVQRSGNRVRVNAQLLDARTDGQLWAQTYDRDLADVFAIQSEIAKSIADQLQARLSPSEMSAIERPPTSDITAFELYAQAKNVLAIRNARANLLEAADLLNQAVTRDPAFFKAYCQLAHTHDRLYFLGYDHTPARLALAEAAIQAAFRLRPNAGEAHLARAQNLYRGYLEYDAALAELEVAGQTLPN
;
A
#
# COMPACT_ATOMS: atom_id res chain seq x y z
N MET A 1 -17.00 18.99 9.66
CA MET A 1 -18.12 18.07 9.32
C MET A 1 -19.19 18.86 8.60
N GLY A 2 -19.80 18.33 7.53
CA GLY A 2 -20.83 19.06 6.77
C GLY A 2 -20.32 20.15 5.82
N TYR A 3 -19.00 20.36 5.76
CA TYR A 3 -18.30 21.37 4.95
C TYR A 3 -18.75 21.36 3.48
N SER A 4 -18.81 20.18 2.86
CA SER A 4 -19.19 20.03 1.44
C SER A 4 -20.64 20.39 1.12
N LYS A 5 -21.47 20.67 2.12
CA LYS A 5 -22.87 21.10 1.96
C LYS A 5 -23.02 22.63 2.03
N LEU A 6 -21.97 23.35 2.42
CA LEU A 6 -21.94 24.81 2.48
C LEU A 6 -21.72 25.40 1.09
N LEU A 7 -22.12 26.65 0.90
CA LEU A 7 -21.79 27.41 -0.32
C LEU A 7 -20.27 27.62 -0.41
N VAL A 8 -19.75 27.86 -1.62
CA VAL A 8 -18.30 28.01 -1.84
C VAL A 8 -17.69 29.12 -0.98
N ASN A 9 -18.38 30.26 -0.82
CA ASN A 9 -17.89 31.36 0.01
C ASN A 9 -17.85 30.99 1.50
N GLU A 10 -18.91 30.32 2.00
CA GLU A 10 -18.98 29.82 3.37
C GLU A 10 -17.89 28.76 3.64
N GLN A 11 -17.57 27.92 2.64
CA GLN A 11 -16.47 26.97 2.70
C GLN A 11 -15.11 27.66 2.84
N ILE A 12 -14.89 28.78 2.14
CA ILE A 12 -13.65 29.55 2.24
C ILE A 12 -13.53 30.21 3.61
N GLU A 13 -14.59 30.87 4.08
CA GLU A 13 -14.64 31.55 5.38
C GLU A 13 -14.40 30.57 6.54
N LEU A 14 -15.12 29.43 6.54
CA LEU A 14 -14.98 28.41 7.58
C LEU A 14 -13.55 27.84 7.65
N LEU A 15 -12.92 27.62 6.48
CA LEU A 15 -11.55 27.09 6.43
C LEU A 15 -10.53 28.14 6.89
N GLN A 16 -10.74 29.43 6.57
CA GLN A 16 -9.88 30.52 7.05
C GLN A 16 -9.96 30.66 8.57
N GLU A 17 -11.17 30.64 9.13
CA GLU A 17 -11.40 30.74 10.57
C GLU A 17 -10.81 29.54 11.33
N LEU A 18 -11.01 28.31 10.82
CA LEU A 18 -10.39 27.11 11.36
C LEU A 18 -8.85 27.21 11.35
N ASN A 19 -8.25 27.66 10.24
CA ASN A 19 -6.81 27.88 10.16
C ASN A 19 -6.33 28.90 11.18
N GLN A 20 -7.07 29.99 11.40
CA GLN A 20 -6.72 31.00 12.40
C GLN A 20 -6.76 30.43 13.82
N ILE A 21 -7.81 29.67 14.15
CA ILE A 21 -7.95 28.99 15.45
C ILE A 21 -6.75 28.06 15.68
N VAL A 22 -6.45 27.17 14.74
CA VAL A 22 -5.34 26.22 14.87
C VAL A 22 -3.98 26.93 14.99
N ARG A 23 -3.76 28.03 14.26
CA ARG A 23 -2.53 28.83 14.36
C ARG A 23 -2.41 29.65 15.65
N SER A 24 -3.53 29.86 16.35
CA SER A 24 -3.55 30.65 17.58
C SER A 24 -3.13 29.88 18.82
N THR A 25 -3.14 28.54 18.76
CA THR A 25 -2.80 27.66 19.89
C THR A 25 -1.32 27.71 20.26
N GLU A 26 -1.02 27.47 21.53
CA GLU A 26 0.34 27.55 22.08
C GLU A 26 1.20 26.41 21.55
N CYS A 27 0.64 25.20 21.47
CA CYS A 27 1.28 24.04 20.83
C CYS A 27 1.76 24.35 19.41
N PHE A 28 0.90 24.98 18.60
CA PHE A 28 1.17 25.24 17.20
C PHE A 28 2.25 26.31 17.04
N ARG A 29 2.16 27.41 17.80
CA ARG A 29 3.17 28.48 17.80
C ARG A 29 4.53 27.98 18.27
N THR A 30 4.56 27.09 19.26
CA THR A 30 5.79 26.52 19.79
C THR A 30 6.46 25.57 18.79
N ALA A 31 5.67 24.69 18.15
CA ALA A 31 6.17 23.80 17.10
C ALA A 31 6.61 24.57 15.83
N GLU A 32 5.92 25.67 15.49
CA GLU A 32 6.31 26.57 14.39
C GLU A 32 7.67 27.25 14.67
N LYS A 33 7.86 27.81 15.87
CA LYS A 33 9.12 28.49 16.24
C LYS A 33 10.34 27.57 16.25
N THR A 34 10.15 26.29 16.51
CA THR A 34 11.24 25.30 16.55
C THR A 34 11.56 24.69 15.18
N GLY A 35 10.84 25.08 14.12
CA GLY A 35 11.05 24.56 12.75
C GLY A 35 10.62 23.10 12.58
N LYS A 36 9.81 22.56 13.52
CA LYS A 36 9.44 21.14 13.60
C LYS A 36 7.95 20.89 13.36
N LEU A 37 7.28 21.80 12.67
CA LEU A 37 5.86 21.70 12.36
C LEU A 37 5.65 21.61 10.86
N ILE A 38 5.09 20.49 10.40
CA ILE A 38 4.66 20.33 9.01
C ILE A 38 3.15 20.41 8.93
N ARG A 39 2.67 21.18 7.96
CA ARG A 39 1.25 21.44 7.71
C ARG A 39 0.92 20.91 6.34
N VAL A 40 -0.03 19.99 6.29
CA VAL A 40 -0.55 19.49 5.02
C VAL A 40 -2.01 19.92 4.92
N PRO A 41 -2.35 20.87 4.03
CA PRO A 41 -3.74 21.22 3.80
C PRO A 41 -4.48 20.00 3.22
N THR A 42 -5.68 19.76 3.73
CA THR A 42 -6.60 18.75 3.19
C THR A 42 -7.87 19.47 2.75
N GLY A 43 -8.62 18.93 1.78
CA GLY A 43 -9.73 19.67 1.15
C GLY A 43 -10.70 20.35 2.11
N ASP A 44 -10.99 19.75 3.27
CA ASP A 44 -11.91 20.27 4.29
C ASP A 44 -11.26 20.40 5.69
N GLY A 45 -9.93 20.46 5.77
CA GLY A 45 -9.20 20.51 7.05
C GLY A 45 -7.68 20.58 6.90
N MET A 46 -6.94 20.05 7.87
CA MET A 46 -5.47 20.00 7.83
C MET A 46 -4.90 18.84 8.62
N ALA A 47 -3.70 18.40 8.24
CA ALA A 47 -2.85 17.56 9.08
C ALA A 47 -1.72 18.41 9.68
N VAL A 48 -1.49 18.22 10.98
CA VAL A 48 -0.46 18.90 11.76
C VAL A 48 0.46 17.84 12.36
N LEU A 49 1.75 17.89 12.02
CA LEU A 49 2.71 16.87 12.42
C LEU A 49 3.68 17.39 13.49
N PHE A 50 3.91 16.53 14.48
CA PHE A 50 4.80 16.76 15.60
C PHE A 50 5.85 15.64 15.62
N PHE A 51 7.11 16.01 15.88
CA PHE A 51 8.25 15.09 15.79
C PHE A 51 9.01 14.92 17.11
N HIS A 52 8.57 15.57 18.19
CA HIS A 52 9.33 15.60 19.44
C HIS A 52 8.76 14.70 20.53
N SER A 53 7.43 14.71 20.73
CA SER A 53 6.79 13.92 21.78
C SER A 53 5.38 13.47 21.36
N PRO A 54 4.95 12.26 21.75
CA PRO A 54 3.58 11.79 21.52
C PRO A 54 2.52 12.61 22.27
N GLU A 55 2.91 13.39 23.30
CA GLU A 55 1.99 14.27 24.03
C GLU A 55 1.61 15.54 23.27
N GLU A 56 2.51 16.09 22.43
CA GLU A 56 2.31 17.35 21.70
C GLU A 56 1.02 17.36 20.84
N PRO A 57 0.79 16.38 19.95
CA PRO A 57 -0.43 16.38 19.13
C PRO A 57 -1.71 16.29 19.97
N VAL A 58 -1.64 15.63 21.13
CA VAL A 58 -2.77 15.45 22.03
C VAL A 58 -3.09 16.72 22.81
N ARG A 59 -2.06 17.40 23.35
CA ARG A 59 -2.23 18.74 23.94
C ARG A 59 -2.79 19.72 22.92
N CYS A 60 -2.29 19.65 21.70
CA CYS A 60 -2.75 20.53 20.63
C CYS A 60 -4.21 20.31 20.25
N ALA A 61 -4.66 19.05 20.19
CA ALA A 61 -6.07 18.74 19.98
C ALA A 61 -6.96 19.31 21.10
N LEU A 62 -6.52 19.25 22.36
CA LEU A 62 -7.27 19.85 23.48
C LEU A 62 -7.30 21.38 23.41
N GLU A 63 -6.18 22.04 23.07
CA GLU A 63 -6.14 23.50 22.87
C GLU A 63 -7.08 23.95 21.73
N ILE A 64 -7.10 23.21 20.62
CA ILE A 64 -8.02 23.46 19.51
C ILE A 64 -9.47 23.26 19.98
N SER A 65 -9.78 22.16 20.69
CA SER A 65 -11.11 21.93 21.24
C SER A 65 -11.56 23.01 22.21
N LYS A 66 -10.63 23.59 22.98
CA LYS A 66 -10.92 24.71 23.88
C LYS A 66 -11.25 25.96 23.10
N ALA A 67 -10.44 26.33 22.12
CA ALA A 67 -10.70 27.50 21.28
C ALA A 67 -12.04 27.37 20.53
N LEU A 68 -12.37 26.17 20.03
CA LEU A 68 -13.63 25.90 19.33
C LEU A 68 -14.89 26.07 20.18
N GLN A 69 -14.80 26.16 21.52
CA GLN A 69 -15.97 26.47 22.36
C GLN A 69 -16.55 27.87 22.04
N GLU A 70 -15.72 28.79 21.54
CA GLU A 70 -16.15 30.12 21.10
C GLU A 70 -16.72 30.12 19.67
N PHE A 71 -16.57 29.02 18.93
CA PHE A 71 -16.94 28.88 17.51
C PHE A 71 -17.85 27.65 17.28
N PRO A 72 -19.08 27.63 17.85
CA PRO A 72 -19.94 26.45 17.85
C PRO A 72 -20.43 26.03 16.45
N HIS A 73 -20.35 26.92 15.45
CA HIS A 73 -20.65 26.63 14.05
C HIS A 73 -19.58 25.76 13.38
N ILE A 74 -18.35 25.71 13.91
CA ILE A 74 -17.27 24.87 13.38
C ILE A 74 -17.37 23.47 13.99
N GLN A 75 -17.98 22.55 13.25
CA GLN A 75 -18.08 21.15 13.64
C GLN A 75 -16.81 20.37 13.28
N LEU A 76 -15.73 20.53 14.05
CA LEU A 76 -14.47 19.81 13.87
C LEU A 76 -14.50 18.42 14.52
N ARG A 77 -13.81 17.45 13.93
CA ARG A 77 -13.42 16.18 14.56
C ARG A 77 -11.93 16.01 14.37
N MET A 78 -11.26 15.34 15.31
CA MET A 78 -9.80 15.17 15.30
C MET A 78 -9.42 13.70 15.52
N GLY A 79 -8.33 13.27 14.89
CA GLY A 79 -7.77 11.94 15.01
C GLY A 79 -6.25 12.00 15.15
N VAL A 80 -5.69 11.28 16.12
CA VAL A 80 -4.26 11.31 16.46
C VAL A 80 -3.69 9.90 16.39
N HIS A 81 -2.49 9.79 15.81
CA HIS A 81 -1.74 8.55 15.70
C HIS A 81 -0.24 8.84 15.73
N SER A 82 0.53 7.91 16.32
CA SER A 82 1.99 7.88 16.31
C SER A 82 2.45 6.77 15.37
N GLY A 83 3.30 7.07 14.40
CA GLY A 83 3.75 6.09 13.39
C GLY A 83 4.67 6.69 12.34
N PRO A 84 5.26 5.87 11.45
CA PRO A 84 6.28 6.33 10.52
C PRO A 84 5.70 7.27 9.46
N VAL A 85 6.36 8.42 9.33
CA VAL A 85 6.06 9.49 8.37
C VAL A 85 7.38 10.00 7.80
N ASN A 86 7.45 10.19 6.49
CA ASN A 86 8.60 10.71 5.76
C ASN A 86 8.25 12.05 5.15
N GLN A 87 9.17 13.01 5.25
CA GLN A 87 9.08 14.26 4.53
C GLN A 87 9.40 13.98 3.07
N VAL A 88 8.52 14.39 2.17
CA VAL A 88 8.68 14.25 0.72
C VAL A 88 8.41 15.60 0.08
N THR A 89 9.24 15.99 -0.87
CA THR A 89 8.97 17.18 -1.68
C THR A 89 7.98 16.79 -2.77
N ASP A 90 6.84 17.49 -2.85
CA ASP A 90 5.86 17.24 -3.90
C ASP A 90 6.28 17.85 -5.25
N VAL A 91 5.48 17.60 -6.29
CA VAL A 91 5.73 18.09 -7.66
C VAL A 91 5.75 19.62 -7.79
N ASN A 92 5.34 20.35 -6.76
CA ASN A 92 5.35 21.82 -6.72
C ASN A 92 6.48 22.37 -5.83
N ASP A 93 7.50 21.56 -5.55
CA ASP A 93 8.61 21.86 -4.63
C ASP A 93 8.15 22.21 -3.20
N LYS A 94 6.95 21.78 -2.80
CA LYS A 94 6.44 21.99 -1.45
C LYS A 94 6.73 20.78 -0.58
N MET A 95 7.19 21.05 0.64
CA MET A 95 7.34 20.02 1.67
C MET A 95 5.99 19.39 1.98
N ASN A 96 5.87 18.10 1.74
CA ASN A 96 4.69 17.28 1.97
C ASN A 96 5.10 16.04 2.80
N ILE A 97 4.15 15.18 3.14
CA ILE A 97 4.38 14.01 3.98
C ILE A 97 3.77 12.76 3.35
N ALA A 98 4.56 11.70 3.31
CA ALA A 98 4.10 10.36 2.93
C ALA A 98 4.46 9.37 4.04
N GLY A 99 3.56 8.42 4.33
CA GLY A 99 3.83 7.40 5.33
C GLY A 99 2.60 6.58 5.67
N SER A 100 2.78 5.46 6.38
CA SER A 100 1.64 4.71 6.91
C SER A 100 0.99 5.45 8.09
N GLY A 101 1.76 6.24 8.86
CA GLY A 101 1.24 7.00 10.00
C GLY A 101 0.13 7.98 9.66
N ILE A 102 0.26 8.75 8.57
CA ILE A 102 -0.78 9.71 8.15
C ILE A 102 -2.08 9.01 7.72
N ASN A 103 -1.97 7.84 7.09
CA ASN A 103 -3.13 7.05 6.68
C ASN A 103 -3.88 6.46 7.88
N VAL A 104 -3.16 6.05 8.93
CA VAL A 104 -3.78 5.56 10.17
C VAL A 104 -4.43 6.71 10.94
N ALA A 105 -3.77 7.86 11.06
CA ALA A 105 -4.35 9.06 11.68
C ALA A 105 -5.69 9.45 11.03
N GLN A 106 -5.75 9.44 9.70
CA GLN A 106 -6.99 9.72 8.96
C GLN A 106 -8.09 8.66 9.23
N ARG A 107 -7.73 7.39 9.36
CA ARG A 107 -8.69 6.33 9.68
C ARG A 107 -9.24 6.45 11.10
N VAL A 108 -8.40 6.85 12.06
CA VAL A 108 -8.81 7.18 13.43
C VAL A 108 -9.79 8.36 13.41
N LEU A 109 -9.43 9.45 12.72
CA LEU A 109 -10.29 10.63 12.50
C LEU A 109 -11.66 10.24 11.91
N ASP A 110 -11.67 9.35 10.92
CA ASP A 110 -12.88 8.92 10.22
C ASP A 110 -13.87 8.15 11.10
N CYS A 111 -13.43 7.60 12.23
CA CYS A 111 -14.30 6.93 13.19
C CYS A 111 -15.12 7.92 14.03
N GLY A 112 -14.71 9.19 14.07
CA GLY A 112 -15.30 10.21 14.94
C GLY A 112 -16.45 10.99 14.30
N ASP A 113 -17.37 11.42 15.17
CA ASP A 113 -18.34 12.48 14.89
C ASP A 113 -17.78 13.86 15.31
N ALA A 114 -18.53 14.93 15.05
CA ALA A 114 -18.18 16.27 15.50
C ALA A 114 -17.87 16.32 17.01
N GLY A 115 -16.85 17.08 17.37
CA GLY A 115 -16.33 17.27 18.71
C GLY A 115 -15.42 16.15 19.23
N HIS A 116 -15.29 15.01 18.55
CA HIS A 116 -14.41 13.94 19.03
C HIS A 116 -12.93 14.24 18.84
N ILE A 117 -12.13 13.80 19.81
CA ILE A 117 -10.69 13.62 19.67
C ILE A 117 -10.42 12.13 19.84
N LEU A 118 -10.14 11.43 18.72
CA LEU A 118 -9.89 10.00 18.73
C LEU A 118 -8.40 9.69 18.63
N LEU A 119 -7.97 8.64 19.32
CA LEU A 119 -6.58 8.18 19.38
C LEU A 119 -6.49 6.73 18.89
N SER A 120 -5.42 6.38 18.18
CA SER A 120 -5.08 4.97 17.93
C SER A 120 -4.50 4.30 19.18
N GLY A 121 -4.67 2.99 19.32
CA GLY A 121 -4.03 2.21 20.38
C GLY A 121 -2.54 2.49 20.58
N HIS A 122 -1.76 2.57 19.49
CA HIS A 122 -0.32 2.83 19.56
C HIS A 122 0.05 4.13 20.30
N VAL A 123 -0.54 5.28 19.94
CA VAL A 123 -0.27 6.53 20.67
C VAL A 123 -0.87 6.51 22.08
N THR A 124 -1.96 5.76 22.29
CA THR A 124 -2.55 5.62 23.62
C THR A 124 -1.67 4.80 24.56
N GLU A 125 -1.00 3.75 24.07
CA GLU A 125 -0.02 2.97 24.83
C GLU A 125 1.11 3.88 25.32
N ASP A 126 1.68 4.71 24.43
CA ASP A 126 2.70 5.69 24.80
C ASP A 126 2.18 6.69 25.87
N LEU A 127 0.95 7.18 25.71
CA LEU A 127 0.35 8.16 26.62
C LEU A 127 -0.02 7.56 27.97
N ALA A 128 -0.35 6.26 28.03
CA ALA A 128 -0.74 5.58 29.25
C ALA A 128 0.40 5.50 30.27
N GLU A 129 1.66 5.59 29.83
CA GLU A 129 2.84 5.68 30.70
C GLU A 129 2.89 6.96 31.54
N TYR A 130 2.14 7.99 31.13
CA TYR A 130 2.07 9.27 31.85
C TYR A 130 0.80 9.34 32.71
N ARG A 131 0.98 9.38 34.02
CA ARG A 131 -0.12 9.39 35.02
C ARG A 131 -1.20 10.45 34.78
N HIS A 132 -0.83 11.59 34.20
CA HIS A 132 -1.75 12.70 33.97
C HIS A 132 -2.66 12.51 32.74
N TRP A 133 -2.33 11.58 31.84
CA TRP A 133 -3.15 11.24 30.68
C TRP A 133 -4.16 10.11 30.98
N GLN A 134 -3.78 9.13 31.80
CA GLN A 134 -4.60 7.94 32.09
C GLN A 134 -6.09 8.21 32.40
N PRO A 135 -6.47 9.22 33.21
CA PRO A 135 -7.89 9.45 33.54
C PRO A 135 -8.76 9.92 32.37
N HIS A 136 -8.14 10.32 31.27
CA HIS A 136 -8.78 10.96 30.11
C HIS A 136 -8.79 10.07 28.86
N LEU A 137 -8.19 8.89 28.93
CA LEU A 137 -8.11 7.92 27.84
C LEU A 137 -9.22 6.90 28.00
N HIS A 138 -10.24 6.96 27.15
CA HIS A 138 -11.44 6.12 27.24
C HIS A 138 -11.47 5.11 26.10
N ASP A 139 -11.36 3.83 26.44
CA ASP A 139 -11.35 2.75 25.46
C ASP A 139 -12.70 2.62 24.73
N LEU A 140 -12.65 2.64 23.38
CA LEU A 140 -13.79 2.38 22.51
C LEU A 140 -13.70 1.00 21.81
N GLY A 141 -12.57 0.30 21.93
CA GLY A 141 -12.26 -1.03 21.41
C GLY A 141 -11.64 -1.06 20.00
N GLU A 142 -11.52 -2.27 19.42
CA GLU A 142 -11.18 -2.51 18.01
C GLU A 142 -12.31 -2.30 16.98
N CYS A 143 -12.14 -1.38 16.03
CA CYS A 143 -13.00 -1.25 14.86
C CYS A 143 -12.30 -1.70 13.58
N GLU A 144 -13.04 -2.36 12.68
CA GLU A 144 -12.55 -2.64 11.33
C GLU A 144 -12.81 -1.41 10.45
N VAL A 145 -11.73 -0.82 9.93
CA VAL A 145 -11.79 0.32 9.03
C VAL A 145 -11.62 -0.13 7.58
N LYS A 146 -11.81 0.80 6.63
CA LYS A 146 -11.70 0.52 5.19
C LYS A 146 -10.43 -0.28 4.86
N HIS A 147 -10.59 -1.31 4.01
CA HIS A 147 -9.57 -2.28 3.61
C HIS A 147 -9.21 -3.34 4.68
N GLY A 148 -10.11 -3.63 5.63
CA GLY A 148 -9.96 -4.76 6.57
C GLY A 148 -8.92 -4.56 7.67
N LEU A 149 -8.36 -3.36 7.82
CA LEU A 149 -7.45 -3.04 8.91
C LEU A 149 -8.26 -2.92 10.21
N ARG A 150 -7.85 -3.62 11.26
CA ARG A 150 -8.40 -3.45 12.61
C ARG A 150 -7.61 -2.38 13.35
N LEU A 151 -8.32 -1.40 13.90
CA LEU A 151 -7.73 -0.32 14.71
C LEU A 151 -8.38 -0.33 16.08
N HIS A 152 -7.56 -0.40 17.13
CA HIS A 152 -8.00 -0.10 18.49
C HIS A 152 -8.12 1.42 18.64
N ILE A 153 -9.31 1.90 19.01
CA ILE A 153 -9.64 3.32 19.11
C ILE A 153 -9.91 3.70 20.56
N PHE A 154 -9.39 4.85 20.96
CA PHE A 154 -9.68 5.48 22.24
C PHE A 154 -10.29 6.87 22.01
N ASN A 155 -11.17 7.28 22.91
CA ASN A 155 -11.71 8.63 22.97
C ASN A 155 -10.94 9.43 24.02
N LEU A 156 -10.52 10.63 23.65
CA LEU A 156 -9.93 11.58 24.57
C LEU A 156 -10.92 12.70 24.86
N TYR A 157 -11.22 12.91 26.13
CA TYR A 157 -11.93 14.09 26.59
C TYR A 157 -11.52 14.46 28.02
N LYS A 158 -11.52 15.77 28.30
CA LYS A 158 -11.07 16.35 29.57
C LYS A 158 -11.71 17.70 29.79
N ASP A 159 -12.20 18.01 30.99
CA ASP A 159 -12.65 19.35 31.39
C ASP A 159 -13.62 20.02 30.38
N ASN A 160 -14.63 19.26 29.90
CA ASN A 160 -15.59 19.66 28.86
C ASN A 160 -14.98 19.90 27.44
N LEU A 161 -13.74 19.48 27.23
CA LEU A 161 -13.07 19.44 25.93
C LEU A 161 -13.18 18.04 25.35
N GLY A 162 -13.54 17.98 24.07
CA GLY A 162 -13.84 16.72 23.38
C GLY A 162 -15.31 16.28 23.57
N ASN A 163 -15.71 15.28 22.79
CA ASN A 163 -17.06 14.72 22.83
C ASN A 163 -17.04 13.39 23.61
N PRO A 164 -17.72 13.29 24.77
CA PRO A 164 -17.68 12.08 25.61
C PRO A 164 -18.58 10.95 25.09
N HIS A 165 -19.39 11.19 24.06
CA HIS A 165 -20.29 10.17 23.53
C HIS A 165 -19.53 9.13 22.71
N VAL A 166 -20.10 7.93 22.58
CA VAL A 166 -19.57 6.94 21.62
C VAL A 166 -19.96 7.37 20.19
N PRO A 167 -19.01 7.40 19.23
CA PRO A 167 -19.30 7.75 17.84
C PRO A 167 -20.39 6.89 17.19
N GLN A 168 -21.23 7.47 16.34
CA GLN A 168 -22.34 6.77 15.70
C GLN A 168 -21.88 5.60 14.83
N LYS A 169 -20.72 5.74 14.15
CA LYS A 169 -20.13 4.68 13.34
C LYS A 169 -19.79 3.43 14.16
N LEU A 170 -19.37 3.62 15.41
CA LEU A 170 -19.05 2.52 16.32
C LEU A 170 -20.30 1.88 16.94
N LYS A 171 -21.41 2.62 17.03
CA LYS A 171 -22.71 2.08 17.50
C LYS A 171 -23.42 1.17 16.49
N ARG A 172 -23.22 1.37 15.18
CA ARG A 172 -23.96 0.67 14.10
C ARG A 172 -23.39 -0.71 13.75
N GLY A 173 -22.16 -1.04 14.15
CA GLY A 173 -21.53 -2.33 13.90
C GLY A 173 -22.00 -3.43 14.86
N ARG A 174 -23.09 -4.13 14.55
CA ARG A 174 -23.63 -5.26 15.35
C ARG A 174 -22.79 -6.55 15.31
N ARG A 175 -21.47 -6.46 15.10
CA ARG A 175 -20.51 -7.54 15.37
C ARG A 175 -19.36 -6.97 16.17
N TRP A 176 -19.64 -6.72 17.44
CA TRP A 176 -18.60 -6.50 18.43
C TRP A 176 -18.87 -7.39 19.63
N LYS A 177 -17.85 -8.14 20.06
CA LYS A 177 -17.78 -8.64 21.43
C LYS A 177 -17.63 -7.44 22.34
N LEU A 178 -18.76 -6.82 22.68
CA LEU A 178 -18.85 -5.98 23.85
C LEU A 178 -18.78 -6.94 25.04
N THR A 179 -17.67 -6.96 25.78
CA THR A 179 -17.69 -7.47 27.16
C THR A 179 -18.53 -6.48 27.96
N SER A 180 -19.84 -6.57 27.84
CA SER A 180 -20.79 -5.76 28.61
C SER A 180 -20.82 -6.27 30.04
N GLY A 181 -20.37 -5.43 30.97
CA GLY A 181 -20.63 -5.68 32.37
C GLY A 181 -19.81 -4.86 33.36
N ALA A 182 -19.72 -3.53 33.21
CA ALA A 182 -19.47 -2.67 34.37
C ALA A 182 -19.86 -1.21 34.08
N ALA A 183 -20.81 -0.72 34.87
CA ALA A 183 -21.08 0.71 34.96
C ALA A 183 -19.83 1.45 35.46
N VAL A 184 -19.66 2.65 34.91
CA VAL A 184 -18.64 3.66 35.26
C VAL A 184 -18.40 3.74 36.77
N ARG A 185 -17.18 3.42 37.20
CA ARG A 185 -16.65 3.81 38.52
C ARG A 185 -15.17 4.17 38.41
N PRO A 186 -14.72 5.26 39.08
CA PRO A 186 -13.30 5.58 39.17
C PRO A 186 -12.58 4.50 39.98
N LEU A 187 -11.35 4.18 39.57
CA LEU A 187 -10.47 3.24 40.26
C LEU A 187 -10.20 3.72 41.69
N SER A 188 -10.91 3.15 42.65
CA SER A 188 -10.59 3.22 44.07
C SER A 188 -10.06 1.85 44.50
N VAL A 189 -8.86 1.87 45.08
CA VAL A 189 -8.13 0.71 45.59
C VAL A 189 -8.89 0.11 46.78
N LEU A 190 -9.56 -1.03 46.57
CA LEU A 190 -10.30 -1.73 47.62
C LEU A 190 -9.46 -2.88 48.21
N ARG A 191 -8.99 -2.70 49.44
CA ARG A 191 -8.33 -3.71 50.27
C ARG A 191 -9.28 -4.90 50.51
N TRP A 192 -8.91 -6.09 50.05
CA TRP A 192 -9.56 -7.36 50.45
C TRP A 192 -8.72 -8.08 51.50
N PRO A 193 -9.35 -8.78 52.47
CA PRO A 193 -8.64 -9.39 53.60
C PRO A 193 -7.77 -10.56 53.10
N LYS A 194 -6.48 -10.51 53.45
CA LYS A 194 -5.40 -11.40 52.98
C LYS A 194 -5.65 -12.91 53.17
N LEU A 195 -6.67 -13.31 53.91
CA LEU A 195 -6.93 -14.70 54.26
C LEU A 195 -7.62 -15.51 53.14
N ALA A 196 -8.45 -14.89 52.30
CA ALA A 196 -9.14 -15.62 51.22
C ALA A 196 -8.21 -15.97 50.03
N LEU A 197 -7.20 -15.13 49.77
CA LEU A 197 -6.25 -15.35 48.68
C LEU A 197 -5.29 -16.52 48.97
N ILE A 198 -4.93 -16.72 50.25
CA ILE A 198 -4.01 -17.78 50.68
C ILE A 198 -4.66 -19.16 50.55
N ALA A 199 -5.95 -19.28 50.88
CA ALA A 199 -6.69 -20.54 50.73
C ALA A 199 -6.84 -20.96 49.26
N ALA A 200 -7.15 -20.00 48.37
CA ALA A 200 -7.28 -20.28 46.94
C ALA A 200 -5.94 -20.66 46.28
N LEU A 201 -4.83 -20.05 46.71
CA LEU A 201 -3.49 -20.39 46.23
C LEU A 201 -3.05 -21.78 46.68
N PHE A 202 -3.39 -22.20 47.90
CA PHE A 202 -3.05 -23.53 48.40
C PHE A 202 -3.79 -24.65 47.65
N VAL A 203 -5.08 -24.47 47.37
CA VAL A 203 -5.88 -25.45 46.61
C VAL A 203 -5.37 -25.57 45.16
N SER A 204 -5.00 -24.45 44.53
CA SER A 204 -4.43 -24.44 43.18
C SER A 204 -3.04 -25.10 43.11
N ALA A 205 -2.19 -24.88 44.11
CA ALA A 205 -0.87 -25.49 44.19
C ALA A 205 -0.92 -27.01 44.39
N VAL A 206 -1.87 -27.51 45.20
CA VAL A 206 -2.09 -28.95 45.38
C VAL A 206 -2.61 -29.61 44.10
N ALA A 207 -3.53 -28.95 43.39
CA ALA A 207 -4.04 -29.45 42.11
C ALA A 207 -2.94 -29.52 41.02
N LEU A 208 -2.07 -28.52 40.96
CA LEU A 208 -0.91 -28.49 40.05
C LEU A 208 0.13 -29.56 40.39
N ALA A 209 0.39 -29.82 41.67
CA ALA A 209 1.32 -30.86 42.10
C ALA A 209 0.81 -32.27 41.74
N ILE A 210 -0.49 -32.52 41.89
CA ILE A 210 -1.11 -33.80 41.50
C ILE A 210 -1.05 -33.97 39.97
N SER A 211 -1.36 -32.91 39.21
CA SER A 211 -1.31 -32.92 37.74
C SER A 211 0.12 -33.15 37.22
N PHE A 212 1.12 -32.52 37.84
CA PHE A 212 2.53 -32.71 37.51
C PHE A 212 3.05 -34.11 37.85
N SER A 213 2.58 -34.73 38.95
CA SER A 213 2.96 -36.10 39.32
C SER A 213 2.39 -37.16 38.36
N ILE A 214 1.20 -36.91 37.79
CA ILE A 214 0.58 -37.79 36.80
C ILE A 214 1.26 -37.63 35.43
N PHE A 215 1.66 -36.41 35.07
CA PHE A 215 2.36 -36.13 33.81
C PHE A 215 3.81 -36.64 33.82
N SER A 216 4.51 -36.51 34.95
CA SER A 216 5.91 -36.97 35.10
C SER A 216 6.07 -38.50 35.21
N ARG A 217 4.99 -39.25 35.45
CA ARG A 217 5.00 -40.73 35.43
C ARG A 217 4.65 -41.34 34.07
N ARG A 218 4.27 -40.54 33.07
CA ARG A 218 4.12 -41.00 31.67
C ARG A 218 5.41 -40.77 30.91
N GLY A 219 6.32 -41.73 31.01
CA GLY A 219 7.54 -41.77 30.20
C GLY A 219 7.20 -41.71 28.71
N SER A 220 7.79 -40.75 28.00
CA SER A 220 7.85 -40.73 26.54
C SER A 220 9.31 -40.99 26.10
N PRO A 221 9.50 -41.62 24.93
CA PRO A 221 10.72 -42.34 24.61
C PRO A 221 11.86 -41.43 24.17
N THR A 222 13.06 -41.88 24.51
CA THR A 222 14.36 -41.32 24.17
C THR A 222 14.62 -41.31 22.65
N ILE A 223 14.84 -40.14 22.08
CA ILE A 223 15.76 -39.97 20.93
C ILE A 223 16.75 -38.88 21.32
N ALA A 224 18.03 -39.24 21.24
CA ALA A 224 19.17 -38.53 21.80
C ALA A 224 19.39 -37.15 21.20
N GLN A 225 19.71 -36.19 22.07
CA GLN A 225 20.16 -34.84 21.75
C GLN A 225 21.69 -34.86 21.52
N THR A 226 22.14 -34.27 20.42
CA THR A 226 23.48 -33.64 20.32
C THR A 226 23.31 -32.13 20.58
N PRO A 227 24.25 -31.45 21.25
CA PRO A 227 24.02 -30.12 21.82
C PRO A 227 24.02 -29.00 20.77
N SER A 228 23.12 -28.05 20.99
CA SER A 228 22.90 -26.81 20.25
C SER A 228 24.10 -25.84 20.36
N GLU A 229 24.73 -25.55 19.22
CA GLU A 229 25.41 -24.26 19.00
C GLU A 229 24.41 -23.28 18.37
N GLY A 230 24.48 -22.01 18.81
CA GLY A 230 23.48 -20.99 18.54
C GLY A 230 23.24 -20.70 17.06
N VAL A 231 21.97 -20.50 16.71
CA VAL A 231 21.59 -19.96 15.40
C VAL A 231 20.63 -18.80 15.61
N ALA A 232 21.14 -17.62 15.24
CA ALA A 232 20.40 -16.40 14.97
C ALA A 232 19.19 -16.68 14.05
N GLY A 233 18.14 -15.86 14.17
CA GLY A 233 16.88 -16.01 13.43
C GLY A 233 17.09 -16.39 11.95
N ALA A 234 16.64 -17.58 11.59
CA ALA A 234 16.70 -18.06 10.22
C ALA A 234 15.68 -17.30 9.36
N VAL A 235 16.18 -16.31 8.62
CA VAL A 235 15.53 -15.76 7.43
C VAL A 235 15.29 -16.92 6.46
N ALA A 236 14.07 -17.09 5.96
CA ALA A 236 13.77 -18.11 4.96
C ALA A 236 14.76 -17.98 3.78
N PRO A 237 15.33 -19.08 3.26
CA PRO A 237 16.33 -19.01 2.21
C PRO A 237 15.72 -18.35 0.97
N VAL A 238 16.38 -17.29 0.50
CA VAL A 238 16.01 -16.59 -0.75
C VAL A 238 16.08 -17.59 -1.91
N PRO A 239 15.00 -17.79 -2.69
CA PRO A 239 15.02 -18.73 -3.80
C PRO A 239 16.12 -18.40 -4.80
N GLY A 240 16.91 -19.39 -5.23
CA GLY A 240 18.01 -19.17 -6.18
C GLY A 240 17.52 -18.54 -7.48
N LYS A 241 16.38 -18.97 -8.02
CA LYS A 241 15.77 -18.43 -9.24
C LYS A 241 14.76 -17.32 -8.92
N SER A 242 15.21 -16.29 -8.22
CA SER A 242 14.39 -15.12 -7.93
C SER A 242 15.05 -13.84 -8.44
N ILE A 243 14.24 -12.96 -9.01
CA ILE A 243 14.71 -11.80 -9.75
C ILE A 243 13.84 -10.55 -9.53
N ALA A 244 14.49 -9.40 -9.42
CA ALA A 244 13.85 -8.09 -9.45
C ALA A 244 14.42 -7.27 -10.61
N VAL A 245 13.57 -6.64 -11.41
CA VAL A 245 13.99 -5.74 -12.50
C VAL A 245 13.83 -4.31 -12.03
N LEU A 246 14.93 -3.63 -11.72
CA LEU A 246 14.89 -2.24 -11.28
C LEU A 246 14.49 -1.30 -12.44
N PRO A 247 13.95 -0.10 -12.14
CA PRO A 247 13.69 0.93 -13.16
C PRO A 247 14.94 1.18 -14.01
N PHE A 248 14.80 1.09 -15.33
CA PHE A 248 15.90 1.40 -16.24
C PHE A 248 16.13 2.90 -16.28
N ARG A 249 17.41 3.31 -16.34
CA ARG A 249 17.78 4.73 -16.46
C ARG A 249 17.48 5.24 -17.86
N ASN A 250 16.82 6.38 -17.98
CA ASN A 250 16.70 7.07 -19.27
C ASN A 250 17.98 7.91 -19.48
N LEU A 251 18.74 7.60 -20.52
CA LEU A 251 19.94 8.35 -20.93
C LEU A 251 19.70 9.19 -22.19
N SER A 252 18.44 9.33 -22.61
CA SER A 252 18.04 10.19 -23.72
C SER A 252 17.89 11.64 -23.24
N ASP A 253 18.19 12.60 -24.12
CA ASP A 253 18.12 14.03 -23.78
C ASP A 253 16.68 14.53 -23.57
N GLU A 254 15.72 13.92 -24.28
CA GLU A 254 14.31 14.27 -24.20
C GLU A 254 13.62 13.55 -23.04
N LYS A 255 12.91 14.32 -22.19
CA LYS A 255 12.17 13.80 -21.04
C LYS A 255 11.02 12.85 -21.45
N GLU A 256 10.47 13.02 -22.64
CA GLU A 256 9.39 12.18 -23.19
C GLU A 256 9.83 10.72 -23.36
N ASN A 257 11.13 10.48 -23.58
CA ASN A 257 11.70 9.13 -23.68
C ASN A 257 11.80 8.39 -22.33
N ALA A 258 11.49 9.05 -21.20
CA ALA A 258 11.44 8.38 -19.91
C ALA A 258 10.34 7.32 -19.87
N TYR A 259 9.18 7.59 -20.49
CA TYR A 259 8.09 6.62 -20.58
C TYR A 259 8.46 5.42 -21.46
N PHE A 260 9.22 5.67 -22.52
CA PHE A 260 9.74 4.60 -23.37
C PHE A 260 10.71 3.70 -22.58
N ALA A 261 11.67 4.27 -21.84
CA ALA A 261 12.58 3.51 -20.99
C ALA A 261 11.85 2.66 -19.93
N ASP A 262 10.85 3.25 -19.27
CA ASP A 262 9.99 2.54 -18.32
C ASP A 262 9.16 1.44 -19.00
N GLY A 263 8.73 1.66 -20.24
CA GLY A 263 8.02 0.68 -21.07
C GLY A 263 8.89 -0.54 -21.38
N VAL A 264 10.12 -0.31 -21.84
CA VAL A 264 11.11 -1.37 -22.09
C VAL A 264 11.37 -2.19 -20.82
N GLN A 265 11.58 -1.51 -19.68
CA GLN A 265 11.76 -2.18 -18.38
C GLN A 265 10.55 -3.05 -18.02
N ASN A 266 9.34 -2.53 -18.22
CA ASN A 266 8.13 -3.27 -17.91
C ASN A 266 7.97 -4.52 -18.78
N GLU A 267 8.30 -4.45 -20.07
CA GLU A 267 8.18 -5.61 -20.96
C GLU A 267 9.22 -6.67 -20.60
N VAL A 268 10.47 -6.30 -20.31
CA VAL A 268 11.47 -7.24 -19.79
C VAL A 268 10.98 -7.93 -18.51
N LEU A 269 10.37 -7.18 -17.58
CA LEU A 269 9.76 -7.76 -16.37
C LEU A 269 8.61 -8.72 -16.72
N THR A 270 7.78 -8.37 -17.69
CA THR A 270 6.61 -9.17 -18.11
C THR A 270 7.05 -10.48 -18.78
N ASP A 271 8.05 -10.42 -19.64
CA ASP A 271 8.62 -11.60 -20.30
C ASP A 271 9.28 -12.53 -19.29
N LEU A 272 10.02 -11.98 -18.32
CA LEU A 272 10.58 -12.77 -17.22
C LEU A 272 9.49 -13.40 -16.33
N ALA A 273 8.39 -12.68 -16.08
CA ALA A 273 7.25 -13.20 -15.31
C ALA A 273 6.48 -14.29 -16.04
N THR A 274 6.67 -14.43 -17.36
CA THR A 274 6.13 -15.53 -18.15
C THR A 274 6.88 -16.85 -17.90
N ILE A 275 8.05 -16.82 -17.27
CA ILE A 275 8.85 -18.03 -16.99
C ILE A 275 8.46 -18.58 -15.62
N ALA A 276 7.79 -19.75 -15.58
CA ALA A 276 7.29 -20.36 -14.35
C ALA A 276 8.40 -20.76 -13.36
N ASP A 277 9.60 -21.04 -13.85
CA ASP A 277 10.76 -21.41 -13.04
C ASP A 277 11.45 -20.17 -12.40
N LEU A 278 10.95 -18.96 -12.67
CA LEU A 278 11.43 -17.71 -12.07
C LEU A 278 10.41 -17.10 -11.11
N LYS A 279 10.85 -16.80 -9.88
CA LYS A 279 10.12 -15.91 -8.98
C LYS A 279 10.45 -14.46 -9.34
N VAL A 280 9.49 -13.73 -9.91
CA VAL A 280 9.67 -12.34 -10.33
C VAL A 280 8.99 -11.37 -9.37
N ILE A 281 9.69 -10.30 -8.98
CA ILE A 281 9.13 -9.26 -8.11
C ILE A 281 8.30 -8.26 -8.93
N SER A 282 7.13 -7.91 -8.39
CA SER A 282 6.21 -6.98 -9.03
C SER A 282 6.85 -5.61 -9.32
N ARG A 283 6.46 -5.00 -10.44
CA ARG A 283 6.88 -3.65 -10.84
C ARG A 283 6.66 -2.63 -9.72
N THR A 284 5.52 -2.67 -9.04
CA THR A 284 5.18 -1.73 -7.97
C THR A 284 6.15 -1.77 -6.80
N SER A 285 6.72 -2.93 -6.47
CA SER A 285 7.67 -3.08 -5.36
C SER A 285 9.04 -2.48 -5.68
N VAL A 286 9.40 -2.42 -6.96
CA VAL A 286 10.71 -1.92 -7.42
C VAL A 286 10.70 -0.45 -7.82
N MET A 287 9.52 0.15 -8.06
CA MET A 287 9.39 1.56 -8.44
C MET A 287 9.94 2.54 -7.40
N GLN A 288 9.96 2.18 -6.11
CA GLN A 288 10.56 3.00 -5.06
C GLN A 288 12.08 3.18 -5.21
N TYR A 289 12.74 2.30 -5.96
CA TYR A 289 14.18 2.38 -6.23
C TYR A 289 14.48 3.17 -7.51
N LYS A 290 13.51 3.90 -8.07
CA LYS A 290 13.72 4.83 -9.19
C LYS A 290 14.47 6.05 -8.69
N SER A 291 15.80 6.01 -8.73
CA SER A 291 16.66 7.15 -8.41
C SER A 291 17.97 7.11 -9.21
N ASP A 292 18.58 8.27 -9.40
CA ASP A 292 19.93 8.42 -9.96
C ASP A 292 21.03 8.34 -8.89
N VAL A 293 20.66 8.04 -7.64
CA VAL A 293 21.61 7.94 -6.51
C VAL A 293 22.16 6.51 -6.46
N ALA A 294 23.41 6.36 -6.00
CA ALA A 294 24.01 5.05 -5.75
C ALA A 294 23.13 4.23 -4.79
N ARG A 295 22.82 3.00 -5.19
CA ARG A 295 21.95 2.06 -4.46
C ARG A 295 22.79 0.92 -3.90
N ASN A 296 22.48 0.48 -2.68
CA ASN A 296 23.05 -0.74 -2.14
C ASN A 296 22.23 -1.94 -2.64
N LEU A 297 22.73 -2.62 -3.68
CA LEU A 297 22.03 -3.74 -4.31
C LEU A 297 21.81 -4.92 -3.35
N ARG A 298 22.70 -5.09 -2.36
CA ARG A 298 22.55 -6.11 -1.33
C ARG A 298 21.37 -5.83 -0.41
N GLU A 299 21.21 -4.58 0.02
CA GLU A 299 20.04 -4.18 0.83
C GLU A 299 18.74 -4.32 0.03
N ILE A 300 18.73 -3.93 -1.25
CA ILE A 300 17.56 -4.09 -2.13
C ILE A 300 17.19 -5.57 -2.28
N GLY A 301 18.17 -6.44 -2.54
CA GLY A 301 17.94 -7.88 -2.67
C GLY A 301 17.36 -8.50 -1.39
N GLN A 302 17.86 -8.08 -0.22
CA GLN A 302 17.34 -8.51 1.07
C GLN A 302 15.91 -8.02 1.31
N GLN A 303 15.62 -6.74 1.04
CA GLN A 303 14.28 -6.16 1.22
C GLN A 303 13.24 -6.80 0.30
N LEU A 304 13.62 -7.10 -0.95
CA LEU A 304 12.75 -7.72 -1.94
C LEU A 304 12.70 -9.25 -1.83
N GLY A 305 13.62 -9.86 -1.07
CA GLY A 305 13.75 -11.31 -0.94
C GLY A 305 14.08 -11.98 -2.27
N VAL A 306 15.06 -11.42 -3.00
CA VAL A 306 15.57 -11.93 -4.29
C VAL A 306 17.06 -12.19 -4.29
N ALA A 307 17.47 -13.20 -5.06
CA ALA A 307 18.88 -13.55 -5.27
C ALA A 307 19.52 -12.71 -6.37
N HIS A 308 18.72 -12.26 -7.35
CA HIS A 308 19.22 -11.57 -8.53
C HIS A 308 18.51 -10.24 -8.77
N ILE A 309 19.26 -9.27 -9.28
CA ILE A 309 18.76 -7.96 -9.68
C ILE A 309 19.15 -7.70 -11.13
N VAL A 310 18.20 -7.17 -11.90
CA VAL A 310 18.44 -6.64 -13.25
C VAL A 310 18.45 -5.12 -13.17
N GLU A 311 19.51 -4.54 -13.68
CA GLU A 311 19.60 -3.10 -13.94
C GLU A 311 19.79 -2.85 -15.43
N GLY A 312 19.48 -1.63 -15.85
CA GLY A 312 19.67 -1.27 -17.25
C GLY A 312 19.51 0.22 -17.50
N SER A 313 19.80 0.60 -18.74
CA SER A 313 19.59 1.93 -19.26
C SER A 313 19.08 1.88 -20.68
N VAL A 314 18.28 2.88 -21.05
CA VAL A 314 17.73 3.03 -22.40
C VAL A 314 18.07 4.43 -22.88
N GLN A 315 18.60 4.52 -24.09
CA GLN A 315 18.86 5.75 -24.79
C GLN A 315 18.23 5.65 -26.17
N ARG A 316 17.42 6.64 -26.52
CA ARG A 316 16.88 6.79 -27.87
C ARG A 316 17.44 8.05 -28.50
N SER A 317 17.87 7.92 -29.75
CA SER A 317 18.30 9.05 -30.58
C SER A 317 17.79 8.84 -32.00
N GLY A 318 16.78 9.62 -32.39
CA GLY A 318 16.06 9.45 -33.65
C GLY A 318 15.47 8.04 -33.76
N ASN A 319 15.88 7.31 -34.81
CA ASN A 319 15.43 5.94 -35.08
C ASN A 319 16.34 4.85 -34.50
N ARG A 320 17.29 5.20 -33.63
CA ARG A 320 18.19 4.22 -32.99
C ARG A 320 17.88 4.13 -31.51
N VAL A 321 17.93 2.90 -30.98
CA VAL A 321 17.78 2.61 -29.57
C VAL A 321 19.00 1.86 -29.06
N ARG A 322 19.58 2.37 -27.97
CA ARG A 322 20.62 1.70 -27.21
C ARG A 322 20.06 1.24 -25.87
N VAL A 323 20.08 -0.06 -25.62
CA VAL A 323 19.66 -0.66 -24.36
C VAL A 323 20.87 -1.35 -23.73
N ASN A 324 21.20 -0.98 -22.50
CA ASN A 324 22.13 -1.73 -21.66
C ASN A 324 21.32 -2.50 -20.63
N ALA A 325 21.62 -3.79 -20.47
CA ALA A 325 21.02 -4.62 -19.44
C ALA A 325 22.11 -5.43 -18.75
N GLN A 326 22.02 -5.56 -17.43
CA GLN A 326 22.93 -6.33 -16.62
C GLN A 326 22.19 -7.12 -15.56
N LEU A 327 22.66 -8.33 -15.29
CA LEU A 327 22.18 -9.24 -14.27
C LEU A 327 23.25 -9.35 -13.18
N LEU A 328 22.85 -9.08 -11.94
CA LEU A 328 23.73 -9.10 -10.77
C LEU A 328 23.24 -10.10 -9.73
N ASP A 329 24.18 -10.73 -9.03
CA ASP A 329 23.92 -11.46 -7.78
C ASP A 329 23.80 -10.45 -6.64
N ALA A 330 22.61 -10.32 -6.07
CA ALA A 330 22.33 -9.34 -5.02
C ALA A 330 23.10 -9.62 -3.72
N ARG A 331 23.58 -10.84 -3.49
CA ARG A 331 24.31 -11.21 -2.26
C ARG A 331 25.76 -10.75 -2.35
N THR A 332 26.40 -10.97 -3.49
CA THR A 332 27.82 -10.68 -3.69
C THR A 332 28.10 -9.36 -4.39
N ASP A 333 27.07 -8.70 -4.92
CA ASP A 333 27.19 -7.56 -5.84
C ASP A 333 27.98 -7.92 -7.11
N GLY A 334 27.97 -9.21 -7.48
CA GLY A 334 28.73 -9.74 -8.61
C GLY A 334 27.93 -9.65 -9.90
N GLN A 335 28.51 -9.09 -10.95
CA GLN A 335 27.91 -9.10 -12.28
C GLN A 335 27.98 -10.52 -12.88
N LEU A 336 26.82 -11.11 -13.15
CA LEU A 336 26.71 -12.43 -13.79
C LEU A 336 26.69 -12.29 -15.32
N TRP A 337 26.06 -11.24 -15.82
CA TRP A 337 25.93 -10.98 -17.24
C TRP A 337 25.69 -9.50 -17.49
N ALA A 338 26.19 -8.98 -18.61
CA ALA A 338 25.85 -7.66 -19.10
C ALA A 338 25.95 -7.63 -20.62
N GLN A 339 25.05 -6.89 -21.25
CA GLN A 339 25.05 -6.73 -22.70
C GLN A 339 24.50 -5.37 -23.10
N THR A 340 25.08 -4.84 -24.18
CA THR A 340 24.63 -3.63 -24.86
C THR A 340 24.03 -4.00 -26.20
N TYR A 341 22.84 -3.49 -26.47
CA TYR A 341 22.15 -3.58 -27.74
C TYR A 341 22.10 -2.19 -28.34
N ASP A 342 22.49 -2.04 -29.60
CA ASP A 342 22.43 -0.77 -30.34
C ASP A 342 21.87 -1.07 -31.73
N ARG A 343 20.54 -0.92 -31.86
CA ARG A 343 19.77 -1.33 -33.06
C ARG A 343 18.77 -0.25 -33.48
N ASP A 344 18.04 -0.54 -34.55
CA ASP A 344 16.92 0.28 -34.97
C ASP A 344 15.81 0.25 -33.92
N LEU A 345 15.05 1.35 -33.80
CA LEU A 345 13.92 1.44 -32.89
C LEU A 345 12.85 0.36 -33.18
N ALA A 346 12.70 -0.03 -34.45
CA ALA A 346 11.81 -1.11 -34.85
C ALA A 346 12.17 -2.47 -34.19
N ASP A 347 13.43 -2.66 -33.79
CA ASP A 347 13.92 -3.89 -33.17
C ASP A 347 13.77 -3.89 -31.63
N VAL A 348 13.17 -2.85 -31.03
CA VAL A 348 13.09 -2.73 -29.56
C VAL A 348 12.43 -3.94 -28.90
N PHE A 349 11.38 -4.51 -29.51
CA PHE A 349 10.70 -5.68 -28.97
C PHE A 349 11.57 -6.94 -29.06
N ALA A 350 12.35 -7.09 -30.13
CA ALA A 350 13.30 -8.19 -30.26
C ALA A 350 14.41 -8.11 -29.18
N ILE A 351 14.88 -6.89 -28.86
CA ILE A 351 15.83 -6.67 -27.77
C ILE A 351 15.23 -7.12 -26.42
N GLN A 352 13.96 -6.80 -26.14
CA GLN A 352 13.29 -7.20 -24.89
C GLN A 352 13.25 -8.73 -24.74
N SER A 353 12.80 -9.44 -25.78
CA SER A 353 12.77 -10.91 -25.79
C SER A 353 14.17 -11.53 -25.67
N GLU A 354 15.18 -10.95 -26.33
CA GLU A 354 16.58 -11.40 -26.22
C GLU A 354 17.13 -11.22 -24.80
N ILE A 355 16.83 -10.10 -24.13
CA ILE A 355 17.22 -9.85 -22.75
C ILE A 355 16.59 -10.90 -21.81
N ALA A 356 15.29 -11.14 -21.93
CA ALA A 356 14.58 -12.09 -21.07
C ALA A 356 15.12 -13.52 -21.25
N LYS A 357 15.32 -13.97 -22.49
CA LYS A 357 15.92 -15.29 -22.81
C LYS A 357 17.35 -15.39 -22.27
N SER A 358 18.18 -14.38 -22.50
CA SER A 358 19.57 -14.37 -22.02
C SER A 358 19.63 -14.48 -20.49
N ILE A 359 18.79 -13.72 -19.78
CA ILE A 359 18.72 -13.79 -18.32
C ILE A 359 18.27 -15.18 -17.86
N ALA A 360 17.26 -15.75 -18.52
CA ALA A 360 16.78 -17.09 -18.19
C ALA A 360 17.87 -18.16 -18.36
N ASP A 361 18.65 -18.07 -19.44
CA ASP A 361 19.78 -18.97 -19.71
C ASP A 361 20.86 -18.82 -18.62
N GLN A 362 21.21 -17.58 -18.24
CA GLN A 362 22.20 -17.32 -17.17
C GLN A 362 21.74 -17.87 -15.81
N LEU A 363 20.44 -17.79 -15.52
CA LEU A 363 19.84 -18.35 -14.30
C LEU A 363 19.53 -19.84 -14.42
N GLN A 364 19.80 -20.45 -15.57
CA GLN A 364 19.47 -21.84 -15.90
C GLN A 364 17.99 -22.15 -15.60
N ALA A 365 17.12 -21.19 -15.89
CA ALA A 365 15.68 -21.32 -15.76
C ALA A 365 15.14 -22.21 -16.89
N ARG A 366 14.23 -23.12 -16.56
CA ARG A 366 13.60 -23.99 -17.56
C ARG A 366 12.54 -23.19 -18.31
N LEU A 367 12.69 -23.09 -19.63
CA LEU A 367 11.69 -22.52 -20.52
C LEU A 367 11.02 -23.64 -21.32
N SER A 368 9.70 -23.69 -21.24
CA SER A 368 8.86 -24.49 -22.13
C SER A 368 8.73 -23.82 -23.50
N PRO A 369 8.39 -24.58 -24.56
CA PRO A 369 8.15 -24.03 -25.89
C PRO A 369 7.04 -22.96 -25.92
N SER A 370 6.02 -23.10 -25.08
CA SER A 370 4.93 -22.12 -24.97
C SER A 370 5.39 -20.81 -24.34
N GLU A 371 6.21 -20.86 -23.29
CA GLU A 371 6.77 -19.65 -22.66
C GLU A 371 7.72 -18.93 -23.62
N MET A 372 8.56 -19.69 -24.35
CA MET A 372 9.44 -19.14 -25.37
C MET A 372 8.65 -18.41 -26.48
N SER A 373 7.59 -19.03 -27.00
CA SER A 373 6.73 -18.40 -28.01
C SER A 373 5.98 -17.18 -27.48
N ALA A 374 5.63 -17.16 -26.19
CA ALA A 374 4.98 -16.01 -25.56
C ALA A 374 5.95 -14.82 -25.41
N ILE A 375 7.19 -15.07 -24.98
CA ILE A 375 8.26 -14.06 -24.84
C ILE A 375 8.66 -13.48 -26.20
N GLU A 376 8.71 -14.30 -27.26
CA GLU A 376 9.10 -13.86 -28.61
C GLU A 376 7.97 -13.10 -29.34
N ARG A 377 6.76 -13.10 -28.81
CA ARG A 377 5.63 -12.39 -29.43
C ARG A 377 5.67 -10.92 -29.03
N PRO A 378 5.88 -9.98 -29.98
CA PRO A 378 5.87 -8.57 -29.66
C PRO A 378 4.49 -8.12 -29.13
N PRO A 379 4.44 -7.14 -28.22
CA PRO A 379 3.20 -6.64 -27.66
C PRO A 379 2.32 -5.94 -28.72
N THR A 380 2.95 -5.26 -29.68
CA THR A 380 2.34 -4.52 -30.80
C THR A 380 3.37 -4.41 -31.94
N SER A 381 2.90 -4.10 -33.16
CA SER A 381 3.77 -3.70 -34.28
C SER A 381 3.92 -2.18 -34.42
N ASP A 382 3.25 -1.38 -33.58
CA ASP A 382 3.27 0.08 -33.64
C ASP A 382 3.95 0.68 -32.38
N ILE A 383 5.09 1.33 -32.60
CA ILE A 383 5.89 1.91 -31.51
C ILE A 383 5.14 3.04 -30.80
N THR A 384 4.39 3.87 -31.51
CA THR A 384 3.62 4.96 -30.89
C THR A 384 2.46 4.40 -30.08
N ALA A 385 1.82 3.32 -30.53
CA ALA A 385 0.82 2.61 -29.72
C ALA A 385 1.46 2.08 -28.42
N PHE A 386 2.67 1.52 -28.52
CA PHE A 386 3.44 1.09 -27.36
C PHE A 386 3.80 2.22 -26.40
N GLU A 387 4.20 3.39 -26.90
CA GLU A 387 4.50 4.57 -26.08
C GLU A 387 3.27 5.04 -25.30
N LEU A 388 2.10 5.13 -25.96
CA LEU A 388 0.82 5.47 -25.31
C LEU A 388 0.48 4.47 -24.20
N TYR A 389 0.66 3.17 -24.47
CA TYR A 389 0.46 2.12 -23.49
C TYR A 389 1.44 2.22 -22.31
N ALA A 390 2.73 2.47 -22.57
CA ALA A 390 3.76 2.64 -21.55
C ALA A 390 3.49 3.88 -20.67
N GLN A 391 3.06 4.99 -21.28
CA GLN A 391 2.65 6.19 -20.56
C GLN A 391 1.44 5.89 -19.65
N ALA A 392 0.42 5.21 -20.17
CA ALA A 392 -0.74 4.81 -19.38
C ALA A 392 -0.33 3.97 -18.16
N LYS A 393 0.55 2.97 -18.34
CA LYS A 393 1.04 2.14 -17.23
C LYS A 393 1.82 2.92 -16.18
N ASN A 394 2.55 3.96 -16.57
CA ASN A 394 3.23 4.83 -15.63
C ASN A 394 2.25 5.68 -14.82
N VAL A 395 1.27 6.28 -15.49
CA VAL A 395 0.19 7.03 -14.82
C VAL A 395 -0.55 6.14 -13.82
N LEU A 396 -0.78 4.87 -14.16
CA LEU A 396 -1.40 3.86 -13.28
C LEU A 396 -0.51 3.40 -12.12
N ALA A 397 0.81 3.53 -12.23
CA ALA A 397 1.76 3.18 -11.18
C ALA A 397 1.86 4.27 -10.10
N ILE A 398 1.53 5.52 -10.44
CA ILE A 398 1.43 6.63 -9.49
C ILE A 398 0.10 6.48 -8.72
N ARG A 399 0.16 6.53 -7.39
CA ARG A 399 -0.98 6.23 -6.51
C ARG A 399 -2.22 7.12 -6.79
N ASN A 400 -3.24 6.50 -7.38
CA ASN A 400 -4.69 6.67 -7.20
C ASN A 400 -5.27 8.09 -7.02
N ALA A 401 -5.09 8.94 -8.03
CA ALA A 401 -6.02 10.04 -8.30
C ALA A 401 -7.03 9.63 -9.39
N ARG A 402 -8.28 10.11 -9.29
CA ARG A 402 -9.31 9.93 -10.34
C ARG A 402 -8.82 10.39 -11.71
N ALA A 403 -8.09 11.51 -11.73
CA ALA A 403 -7.50 12.09 -12.94
C ALA A 403 -6.59 11.08 -13.66
N ASN A 404 -5.70 10.41 -12.93
CA ASN A 404 -4.77 9.43 -13.47
C ASN A 404 -5.49 8.26 -14.16
N LEU A 405 -6.61 7.77 -13.60
CA LEU A 405 -7.36 6.67 -14.21
C LEU A 405 -8.08 7.08 -15.49
N LEU A 406 -8.59 8.32 -15.55
CA LEU A 406 -9.22 8.84 -16.76
C LEU A 406 -8.20 9.11 -17.87
N GLU A 407 -7.06 9.70 -17.51
CA GLU A 407 -5.94 9.92 -18.42
C GLU A 407 -5.40 8.58 -18.96
N ALA A 408 -5.18 7.59 -18.10
CA ALA A 408 -4.74 6.27 -18.53
C ALA A 408 -5.75 5.60 -19.47
N ALA A 409 -7.06 5.73 -19.22
CA ALA A 409 -8.08 5.21 -20.11
C ALA A 409 -8.06 5.90 -21.49
N ASP A 410 -7.83 7.21 -21.53
CA ASP A 410 -7.70 7.95 -22.79
C ASP A 410 -6.47 7.51 -23.60
N LEU A 411 -5.30 7.45 -22.96
CA LEU A 411 -4.06 6.95 -23.58
C LEU A 411 -4.22 5.52 -24.13
N LEU A 412 -4.87 4.63 -23.36
CA LEU A 412 -5.14 3.26 -23.80
C LEU A 412 -6.13 3.19 -24.97
N ASN A 413 -7.15 4.06 -25.00
CA ASN A 413 -8.06 4.16 -26.15
C ASN A 413 -7.33 4.62 -27.41
N GLN A 414 -6.42 5.60 -27.29
CA GLN A 414 -5.57 6.02 -28.39
C GLN A 414 -4.66 4.87 -28.87
N ALA A 415 -4.08 4.10 -27.93
CA ALA A 415 -3.22 2.96 -28.26
C ALA A 415 -3.97 1.89 -29.07
N VAL A 416 -5.17 1.47 -28.63
CA VAL A 416 -5.96 0.44 -29.34
C VAL A 416 -6.64 0.97 -30.61
N THR A 417 -6.83 2.28 -30.73
CA THR A 417 -7.28 2.90 -31.99
C THR A 417 -6.17 2.83 -33.04
N ARG A 418 -4.93 3.01 -32.60
CA ARG A 418 -3.75 2.96 -33.47
C ARG A 418 -3.37 1.55 -33.86
N ASP A 419 -3.40 0.63 -32.90
CA ASP A 419 -3.22 -0.81 -33.15
C ASP A 419 -4.39 -1.62 -32.55
N PRO A 420 -5.42 -1.95 -33.36
CA PRO A 420 -6.53 -2.81 -32.95
C PRO A 420 -6.12 -4.25 -32.63
N ALA A 421 -4.89 -4.68 -32.92
CA ALA A 421 -4.36 -5.98 -32.54
C ALA A 421 -3.59 -5.95 -31.20
N PHE A 422 -3.52 -4.79 -30.52
CA PHE A 422 -2.77 -4.61 -29.28
C PHE A 422 -3.47 -5.24 -28.06
N PHE A 423 -3.41 -6.56 -27.98
CA PHE A 423 -4.05 -7.38 -26.94
C PHE A 423 -3.79 -6.90 -25.51
N LYS A 424 -2.51 -6.63 -25.14
CA LYS A 424 -2.16 -6.19 -23.78
C LYS A 424 -2.82 -4.86 -23.41
N ALA A 425 -3.00 -3.95 -24.38
CA ALA A 425 -3.67 -2.67 -24.16
C ALA A 425 -5.16 -2.84 -23.87
N TYR A 426 -5.86 -3.77 -24.54
CA TYR A 426 -7.25 -4.10 -24.21
C TYR A 426 -7.41 -4.67 -22.79
N CYS A 427 -6.55 -5.60 -22.37
CA CYS A 427 -6.57 -6.14 -21.00
C CYS A 427 -6.37 -5.02 -19.96
N GLN A 428 -5.42 -4.11 -20.22
CA GLN A 428 -5.15 -2.97 -19.34
C GLN A 428 -6.30 -1.93 -19.35
N LEU A 429 -6.95 -1.73 -20.49
CA LEU A 429 -8.10 -0.82 -20.64
C LEU A 429 -9.32 -1.35 -19.86
N ALA A 430 -9.62 -2.64 -19.98
CA ALA A 430 -10.65 -3.31 -19.19
C ALA A 430 -10.42 -3.10 -17.68
N HIS A 431 -9.20 -3.42 -17.22
CA HIS A 431 -8.81 -3.23 -15.83
C HIS A 431 -8.98 -1.77 -15.37
N THR A 432 -8.65 -0.81 -16.23
CA THR A 432 -8.75 0.63 -15.91
C THR A 432 -10.21 1.06 -15.77
N HIS A 433 -11.09 0.61 -16.66
CA HIS A 433 -12.53 0.84 -16.56
C HIS A 433 -13.16 0.19 -15.32
N ASP A 434 -12.79 -1.06 -15.01
CA ASP A 434 -13.24 -1.73 -13.79
C ASP A 434 -12.80 -0.99 -12.52
N ARG A 435 -11.58 -0.43 -12.52
CA ARG A 435 -11.10 0.38 -11.39
C ARG A 435 -11.86 1.70 -11.24
N LEU A 436 -12.16 2.38 -12.34
CA LEU A 436 -12.99 3.59 -12.32
C LEU A 436 -14.38 3.31 -11.72
N TYR A 437 -14.97 2.17 -12.10
CA TYR A 437 -16.27 1.72 -11.58
C TYR A 437 -16.20 1.33 -10.10
N PHE A 438 -15.27 0.45 -9.74
CA PHE A 438 -15.15 -0.13 -8.40
C PHE A 438 -14.79 0.91 -7.33
N LEU A 439 -13.93 1.88 -7.66
CA LEU A 439 -13.55 2.96 -6.76
C LEU A 439 -14.64 4.06 -6.64
N GLY A 440 -15.75 3.93 -7.38
CA GLY A 440 -16.86 4.88 -7.36
C GLY A 440 -16.58 6.20 -8.08
N TYR A 441 -15.54 6.28 -8.90
CA TYR A 441 -15.24 7.49 -9.69
C TYR A 441 -16.16 7.65 -10.90
N ASP A 442 -16.62 6.53 -11.46
CA ASP A 442 -17.64 6.45 -12.50
C ASP A 442 -18.40 5.13 -12.37
N HIS A 443 -19.41 5.11 -11.49
CA HIS A 443 -20.21 3.93 -11.16
C HIS A 443 -21.44 3.81 -12.06
N THR A 444 -21.25 3.90 -13.37
CA THR A 444 -22.34 3.85 -14.36
C THR A 444 -22.34 2.53 -15.14
N PRO A 445 -23.52 2.06 -15.62
CA PRO A 445 -23.59 0.93 -16.54
C PRO A 445 -22.76 1.13 -17.81
N ALA A 446 -22.64 2.38 -18.28
CA ALA A 446 -21.82 2.72 -19.44
C ALA A 446 -20.33 2.42 -19.20
N ARG A 447 -19.81 2.68 -17.99
CA ARG A 447 -18.42 2.35 -17.65
C ARG A 447 -18.16 0.84 -17.64
N LEU A 448 -19.11 0.05 -17.13
CA LEU A 448 -19.04 -1.42 -17.19
C LEU A 448 -19.07 -1.92 -18.64
N ALA A 449 -19.95 -1.37 -19.47
CA ALA A 449 -20.03 -1.74 -20.88
C ALA A 449 -18.71 -1.47 -21.63
N LEU A 450 -17.99 -0.39 -21.29
CA LEU A 450 -16.66 -0.13 -21.84
C LEU A 450 -15.61 -1.17 -21.41
N ALA A 451 -15.64 -1.59 -20.13
CA ALA A 451 -14.77 -2.67 -19.66
C ALA A 451 -15.06 -3.99 -20.39
N GLU A 452 -16.34 -4.33 -20.53
CA GLU A 452 -16.78 -5.54 -21.22
C GLU A 452 -16.42 -5.51 -22.72
N ALA A 453 -16.57 -4.37 -23.40
CA ALA A 453 -16.15 -4.22 -24.79
C ALA A 453 -14.64 -4.46 -24.97
N ALA A 454 -13.82 -3.96 -24.05
CA ALA A 454 -12.37 -4.22 -24.06
C ALA A 454 -12.04 -5.69 -23.81
N ILE A 455 -12.75 -6.36 -22.89
CA ILE A 455 -12.60 -7.80 -22.63
C ILE A 455 -13.00 -8.63 -23.86
N GLN A 456 -14.12 -8.29 -24.50
CA GLN A 456 -14.55 -8.95 -25.74
C GLN A 456 -13.52 -8.77 -26.86
N ALA A 457 -12.92 -7.59 -26.99
CA ALA A 457 -11.83 -7.35 -27.93
C ALA A 457 -10.61 -8.23 -27.61
N ALA A 458 -10.21 -8.33 -26.34
CA ALA A 458 -9.12 -9.20 -25.92
C ALA A 458 -9.39 -10.68 -26.27
N PHE A 459 -10.59 -11.20 -25.99
CA PHE A 459 -10.96 -12.57 -26.36
C PHE A 459 -11.04 -12.80 -27.87
N ARG A 460 -11.47 -11.81 -28.66
CA ARG A 460 -11.44 -11.93 -30.14
C ARG A 460 -10.02 -12.10 -30.66
N LEU A 461 -9.05 -11.42 -30.05
CA LEU A 461 -7.64 -11.52 -30.43
C LEU A 461 -7.01 -12.81 -29.94
N ARG A 462 -7.29 -13.21 -28.70
CA ARG A 462 -6.73 -14.41 -28.07
C ARG A 462 -7.76 -15.10 -27.17
N PRO A 463 -8.56 -16.04 -27.70
CA PRO A 463 -9.66 -16.67 -26.97
C PRO A 463 -9.25 -17.45 -25.71
N ASN A 464 -8.04 -18.02 -25.71
CA ASN A 464 -7.55 -18.90 -24.64
C ASN A 464 -6.45 -18.24 -23.78
N ALA A 465 -6.29 -16.93 -23.86
CA ALA A 465 -5.23 -16.23 -23.13
C ALA A 465 -5.63 -15.99 -21.68
N GLY A 466 -4.76 -16.37 -20.74
CA GLY A 466 -4.99 -16.19 -19.31
C GLY A 466 -5.22 -14.75 -18.89
N GLU A 467 -4.58 -13.78 -19.56
CA GLU A 467 -4.78 -12.37 -19.28
C GLU A 467 -6.20 -11.89 -19.61
N ALA A 468 -6.83 -12.48 -20.64
CA ALA A 468 -8.22 -12.17 -21.00
C ALA A 468 -9.19 -12.76 -19.96
N HIS A 469 -8.95 -14.00 -19.54
CA HIS A 469 -9.68 -14.64 -18.44
C HIS A 469 -9.50 -13.88 -17.11
N LEU A 470 -8.29 -13.41 -16.81
CA LEU A 470 -8.03 -12.57 -15.64
C LEU A 470 -8.78 -11.24 -15.71
N ALA A 471 -8.83 -10.59 -16.87
CA ALA A 471 -9.61 -9.37 -17.06
C ALA A 471 -11.11 -9.63 -16.87
N ARG A 472 -11.64 -10.74 -17.40
CA ARG A 472 -13.04 -11.15 -17.21
C ARG A 472 -13.36 -11.43 -15.75
N ALA A 473 -12.50 -12.17 -15.06
CA ALA A 473 -12.65 -12.45 -13.64
C ALA A 473 -12.72 -11.16 -12.81
N GLN A 474 -11.84 -10.19 -13.10
CA GLN A 474 -11.81 -8.91 -12.40
C GLN A 474 -13.08 -8.09 -12.67
N ASN A 475 -13.59 -8.10 -13.89
CA ASN A 475 -14.83 -7.42 -14.26
C ASN A 475 -16.05 -8.05 -13.57
N LEU A 476 -16.14 -9.38 -13.53
CA LEU A 476 -17.19 -10.10 -12.80
C LEU A 476 -17.11 -9.82 -11.30
N TYR A 477 -15.91 -9.87 -10.71
CA TYR A 477 -15.71 -9.63 -9.29
C TYR A 477 -16.01 -8.17 -8.88
N ARG A 478 -15.52 -7.19 -9.64
CA ARG A 478 -15.56 -5.76 -9.27
C ARG A 478 -16.79 -5.03 -9.80
N GLY A 479 -17.25 -5.42 -10.99
CA GLY A 479 -18.34 -4.78 -11.71
C GLY A 479 -19.68 -5.38 -11.37
N TYR A 480 -19.81 -6.69 -11.57
CA TYR A 480 -21.07 -7.42 -11.43
C TYR A 480 -21.25 -8.10 -10.07
N LEU A 481 -20.18 -8.22 -9.28
CA LEU A 481 -20.15 -8.93 -8.00
C LEU A 481 -20.51 -10.43 -8.13
N GLU A 482 -20.25 -11.02 -9.29
CA GLU A 482 -20.47 -12.43 -9.59
C GLU A 482 -19.24 -13.25 -9.20
N TYR A 483 -19.10 -13.53 -7.91
CA TYR A 483 -17.88 -14.11 -7.34
C TYR A 483 -17.59 -15.54 -7.82
N ASP A 484 -18.62 -16.38 -7.98
CA ASP A 484 -18.43 -17.77 -8.43
C ASP A 484 -17.96 -17.83 -9.89
N ALA A 485 -18.55 -16.98 -10.75
CA ALA A 485 -18.11 -16.85 -12.14
C ALA A 485 -16.70 -16.26 -12.24
N ALA A 486 -16.38 -15.27 -11.39
CA ALA A 486 -15.03 -14.74 -11.31
C ALA A 486 -14.01 -15.79 -10.88
N LEU A 487 -14.36 -16.67 -9.93
CA LEU A 487 -13.48 -17.76 -9.49
C LEU A 487 -13.22 -18.75 -10.63
N ALA A 488 -14.25 -19.15 -11.38
CA ALA A 488 -14.10 -20.04 -12.53
C ALA A 488 -13.16 -19.45 -13.60
N GLU A 489 -13.27 -18.15 -13.89
CA GLU A 489 -12.37 -17.45 -14.81
C GLU A 489 -10.92 -17.38 -14.27
N LEU A 490 -10.73 -17.21 -12.95
CA LEU A 490 -9.40 -17.25 -12.33
C LEU A 490 -8.75 -18.63 -12.41
N GLU A 491 -9.53 -19.71 -12.30
CA GLU A 491 -9.03 -21.08 -12.45
C GLU A 491 -8.47 -21.31 -13.86
N VAL A 492 -9.13 -20.78 -14.90
CA VAL A 492 -8.63 -20.85 -16.28
C VAL A 492 -7.40 -19.95 -16.45
N ALA A 493 -7.43 -18.72 -15.91
CA ALA A 493 -6.29 -17.81 -15.96
C ALA A 493 -5.03 -18.43 -15.31
N GLY A 494 -5.19 -19.08 -14.15
CA GLY A 494 -4.09 -19.72 -13.41
C GLY A 494 -3.46 -20.93 -14.12
N GLN A 495 -4.12 -21.51 -15.13
CA GLN A 495 -3.51 -22.57 -15.95
C GLN A 495 -2.51 -22.04 -16.97
N THR A 496 -2.60 -20.76 -17.33
CA THR A 496 -1.82 -20.15 -18.41
C THR A 496 -0.95 -18.98 -17.94
N LEU A 497 -1.22 -18.43 -16.75
CA LEU A 497 -0.39 -17.42 -16.09
C LEU A 497 0.44 -18.07 -14.97
N PRO A 498 1.78 -18.14 -15.12
CA PRO A 498 2.62 -18.92 -14.20
C PRO A 498 2.99 -18.20 -12.90
N ASN A 499 2.72 -16.89 -12.77
CA ASN A 499 3.07 -16.06 -11.62
C ASN A 499 1.92 -15.15 -11.17
#